data_AF-A0AA36II06-F1
#
_entry.id   AF-A0AA36II06-F1
#
_cell.length_a   1.000
_cell.length_b   1.000
_cell.length_c   1.000
_cell.angle_alpha   90.00
_cell.angle_beta   90.00
_cell.angle_gamma   90.00
#
_symmetry.space_group_name_H-M   'P 1'
#
loop_
_entity.id
_entity.type
_entity.pdbx_description
1 polymer ?
#
loop_
_entity_poly.entity_id
_entity_poly.type
_entity_poly.pdbx_seq_one_letter_code
_entity_poly.pdbx_strand_id
1 'polypeptide(L)'
;ENPTVVLLGKQAIDDDSNQTGSLLAGLLKWPQAGCASKVEVDEGKTSLKVEREVDSGVQEVQIPLPAVITADLRLNEPRRLVIIPRHFVCVGTVSVSVTVSLRCKAMPHFQIS
;
A
#
# COMPACT_ATOMS: atom_id res chain seq x y z
N GLU A 1 6.86 3.75 15.48
CA GLU A 1 6.44 3.89 14.08
C GLU A 1 6.17 5.34 13.72
N ASN A 2 6.82 5.88 12.68
CA ASN A 2 6.51 7.19 12.08
C ASN A 2 5.89 6.95 10.69
N PRO A 3 4.61 6.55 10.60
CA PRO A 3 4.00 6.19 9.34
C PRO A 3 3.75 7.42 8.47
N THR A 4 4.09 7.32 7.19
CA THR A 4 3.76 8.35 6.19
C THR A 4 2.38 8.11 5.56
N VAL A 5 1.90 6.86 5.60
CA VAL A 5 0.60 6.46 5.03
C VAL A 5 -0.07 5.48 5.99
N VAL A 6 -1.38 5.62 6.16
CA VAL A 6 -2.21 4.64 6.85
C VAL A 6 -3.23 4.07 5.87
N LEU A 7 -3.23 2.75 5.71
CA LEU A 7 -4.17 2.00 4.89
C LEU A 7 -5.21 1.32 5.77
N LEU A 8 -6.48 1.49 5.43
CA LEU A 8 -7.63 0.90 6.11
C LEU A 8 -8.54 0.22 5.08
N GLY A 9 -9.40 -0.71 5.52
CA GLY A 9 -10.51 -1.17 4.67
C GLY A 9 -11.59 -0.10 4.58
N LYS A 10 -12.38 -0.11 3.49
CA LYS A 10 -13.55 0.77 3.34
C LYS A 10 -14.60 0.54 4.44
N GLN A 11 -14.97 -0.71 4.67
CA GLN A 11 -16.11 -1.04 5.53
C GLN A 11 -15.85 -2.34 6.27
N ALA A 12 -16.17 -2.35 7.56
CA ALA A 12 -16.19 -3.59 8.34
C ALA A 12 -17.45 -4.38 7.99
N ILE A 13 -17.32 -5.70 7.80
CA ILE A 13 -18.45 -6.58 7.46
C ILE A 13 -19.42 -6.74 8.65
N ASP A 14 -18.93 -6.56 9.88
CA ASP A 14 -19.71 -6.84 11.08
C ASP A 14 -20.79 -5.78 11.39
N ASP A 15 -20.46 -4.49 11.19
CA ASP A 15 -21.33 -3.34 11.50
C ASP A 15 -21.62 -2.46 10.26
N ASP A 16 -21.13 -2.86 9.08
CA ASP A 16 -21.28 -2.12 7.82
C ASP A 16 -20.88 -0.62 7.89
N SER A 17 -20.00 -0.30 8.85
CA SER A 17 -19.58 1.05 9.14
C SER A 17 -18.34 1.46 8.35
N ASN A 18 -18.45 2.57 7.59
CA ASN A 18 -17.37 3.23 6.84
C ASN A 18 -16.97 4.56 7.52
N GLN A 19 -16.68 4.52 8.82
CA GLN A 19 -16.42 5.73 9.63
C GLN A 19 -14.98 5.82 10.13
N THR A 20 -14.33 4.69 10.35
CA THR A 20 -13.00 4.61 10.98
C THR A 20 -11.94 5.42 10.23
N GLY A 21 -11.94 5.36 8.88
CA GLY A 21 -10.97 6.09 8.07
C GLY A 21 -11.10 7.61 8.20
N SER A 22 -12.31 8.13 8.08
CA SER A 22 -12.55 9.58 8.20
C SER A 22 -12.38 10.09 9.62
N LEU A 23 -12.75 9.29 10.63
CA LEU A 23 -12.52 9.65 12.02
C LEU A 23 -11.02 9.71 12.34
N LEU A 24 -10.24 8.71 11.90
CA LEU A 24 -8.80 8.69 12.09
C LEU A 24 -8.10 9.88 11.39
N ALA A 25 -8.50 10.17 10.15
CA ALA A 25 -7.99 11.32 9.42
C ALA A 25 -8.29 12.64 10.14
N GLY A 26 -9.51 12.78 10.69
CA GLY A 26 -9.91 13.95 11.48
C GLY A 26 -9.09 14.12 12.77
N LEU A 27 -8.83 13.03 13.49
CA LEU A 27 -8.02 13.05 14.71
C LEU A 27 -6.56 13.41 14.42
N LEU A 28 -5.99 12.88 13.33
CA LEU A 28 -4.62 13.17 12.90
C LEU A 28 -4.48 14.51 12.15
N LYS A 29 -5.60 15.12 11.74
CA LYS A 29 -5.67 16.26 10.81
C LYS A 29 -4.93 15.97 9.49
N TRP A 30 -5.04 14.74 9.00
CA TRP A 30 -4.39 14.31 7.77
C TRP A 30 -5.38 14.34 6.59
N PRO A 31 -4.90 14.61 5.37
CA PRO A 31 -5.70 14.41 4.16
C PRO A 31 -6.15 12.96 4.05
N GLN A 32 -7.36 12.75 3.54
CA GLN A 32 -7.94 11.44 3.33
C GLN A 32 -8.33 11.16 1.89
N ALA A 33 -8.19 9.91 1.46
CA ALA A 33 -8.83 9.41 0.26
C ALA A 33 -9.65 8.15 0.53
N GLY A 34 -10.97 8.29 0.33
CA GLY A 34 -11.95 7.22 0.47
C GLY A 34 -12.07 6.35 -0.78
N CYS A 35 -12.51 5.11 -0.61
CA CYS A 35 -12.90 4.18 -1.69
C CYS A 35 -11.86 4.03 -2.81
N ALA A 36 -10.59 3.82 -2.46
CA ALA A 36 -9.50 3.75 -3.44
C ALA A 36 -9.56 2.45 -4.27
N SER A 37 -9.63 2.59 -5.59
CA SER A 37 -9.52 1.50 -6.57
C SER A 37 -8.11 1.38 -7.15
N LYS A 38 -7.31 2.45 -7.10
CA LYS A 38 -5.89 2.44 -7.49
C LYS A 38 -5.12 3.48 -6.70
N VAL A 39 -3.88 3.17 -6.33
CA VAL A 39 -2.98 4.09 -5.61
C VAL A 39 -1.62 4.08 -6.28
N GLU A 40 -1.16 5.26 -6.69
CA GLU A 40 0.17 5.48 -7.26
C GLU A 40 0.93 6.49 -6.39
N VAL A 41 2.21 6.22 -6.15
CA VAL A 41 3.09 7.10 -5.38
C VAL A 41 3.91 7.93 -6.37
N ASP A 42 3.89 9.25 -6.22
CA ASP A 42 4.72 10.12 -7.06
C ASP A 42 6.22 9.87 -6.81
N GLU A 43 7.05 10.09 -7.83
CA GLU A 43 8.51 9.82 -7.77
C GLU A 43 9.21 10.53 -6.60
N GLY A 44 8.71 11.71 -6.21
CA GLY A 44 9.22 12.49 -5.08
C GLY A 44 8.77 12.01 -3.70
N LYS A 45 7.84 11.04 -3.59
CA LYS A 45 7.23 10.57 -2.34
C LYS A 45 6.62 11.70 -1.49
N THR A 46 6.16 12.77 -2.15
CA THR A 46 5.53 13.94 -1.53
C THR A 46 4.01 13.88 -1.59
N SER A 47 3.48 13.17 -2.58
CA SER A 47 2.07 13.10 -2.90
C SER A 47 1.69 11.72 -3.43
N LEU A 48 0.41 11.41 -3.32
CA LEU A 48 -0.21 10.19 -3.82
C LEU A 48 -1.31 10.54 -4.81
N LYS A 49 -1.35 9.81 -5.91
CA LYS A 49 -2.44 9.82 -6.89
C LYS A 49 -3.35 8.65 -6.56
N VAL A 50 -4.60 8.96 -6.22
CA VAL A 50 -5.59 7.96 -5.81
C VAL A 50 -6.79 8.04 -6.75
N GLU A 51 -7.08 6.92 -7.42
CA GLU A 51 -8.34 6.74 -8.11
C GLU A 51 -9.35 6.23 -7.08
N ARG A 52 -10.45 6.96 -6.89
CA ARG A 52 -11.54 6.60 -5.99
C ARG A 52 -12.80 6.26 -6.76
N GLU A 53 -13.54 5.30 -6.25
CA GLU A 53 -14.89 5.00 -6.73
C GLU A 53 -15.90 5.95 -6.06
N VAL A 54 -16.69 6.61 -6.90
CA VAL A 54 -17.82 7.48 -6.54
C VAL A 54 -19.05 6.96 -7.27
N ASP A 55 -20.24 7.37 -6.86
CA ASP A 55 -21.49 6.87 -7.47
C ASP A 55 -21.57 7.15 -8.99
N SER A 56 -20.85 8.18 -9.46
CA SER A 56 -20.76 8.56 -10.88
C SER A 56 -19.62 7.86 -11.65
N GLY A 57 -18.90 6.91 -11.05
CA GLY A 57 -17.79 6.18 -11.67
C GLY A 57 -16.46 6.32 -10.91
N VAL A 58 -15.37 6.58 -11.62
CA VAL A 58 -14.03 6.72 -11.02
C VAL A 58 -13.57 8.17 -11.08
N GLN A 59 -13.12 8.70 -9.95
CA GLN A 59 -12.56 10.05 -9.84
C GLN A 59 -11.10 9.96 -9.39
N GLU A 60 -10.23 10.72 -10.03
CA GLU A 60 -8.83 10.83 -9.65
C GLU A 60 -8.62 12.01 -8.69
N VAL A 61 -7.90 11.78 -7.59
CA VAL A 61 -7.57 12.79 -6.57
C VAL A 61 -6.10 12.69 -6.21
N GLN A 62 -5.42 13.84 -6.19
CA GLN A 62 -4.06 13.95 -5.66
C GLN A 62 -4.10 14.46 -4.22
N ILE A 63 -3.39 13.77 -3.32
CA ILE A 63 -3.30 14.13 -1.89
C ILE A 63 -1.84 14.23 -1.45
N PRO A 64 -1.47 15.22 -0.62
CA PRO A 64 -0.12 15.30 -0.06
C PRO A 64 0.06 14.25 1.05
N LEU A 65 1.30 13.84 1.26
CA LEU A 65 1.69 13.00 2.39
C LEU A 65 2.00 13.85 3.63
N PRO A 66 1.70 13.39 4.85
CA PRO A 66 1.15 12.07 5.20
C PRO A 66 -0.38 11.98 5.02
N ALA A 67 -0.90 10.78 4.71
CA ALA A 67 -2.31 10.59 4.35
C ALA A 67 -2.94 9.29 4.88
N VAL A 68 -4.27 9.31 5.02
CA VAL A 68 -5.10 8.13 5.34
C VAL A 68 -5.88 7.69 4.11
N ILE A 69 -5.83 6.41 3.76
CA ILE A 69 -6.48 5.85 2.57
C ILE A 69 -7.32 4.65 2.96
N THR A 70 -8.54 4.58 2.44
CA THR A 70 -9.38 3.38 2.57
C THR A 70 -9.40 2.61 1.25
N ALA A 71 -9.04 1.33 1.30
CA ALA A 71 -9.03 0.42 0.17
C ALA A 71 -10.44 -0.12 -0.13
N ASP A 72 -10.83 -0.09 -1.41
CA ASP A 72 -11.98 -0.82 -1.91
C ASP A 72 -11.57 -2.21 -2.45
N LEU A 73 -12.56 -3.06 -2.72
CA LEU A 73 -12.36 -4.43 -3.22
C LEU A 73 -11.60 -4.48 -4.55
N ARG A 74 -11.70 -3.42 -5.35
CA ARG A 74 -11.05 -3.33 -6.67
C ARG A 74 -9.58 -2.93 -6.61
N LEU A 75 -9.06 -2.59 -5.43
CA LEU A 75 -7.69 -2.10 -5.29
C LEU A 75 -6.65 -3.16 -5.68
N ASN A 76 -6.86 -4.41 -5.24
CA ASN A 76 -5.95 -5.50 -5.51
C ASN A 76 -6.62 -6.84 -5.24
N GLU A 77 -6.15 -7.89 -5.92
CA GLU A 77 -6.51 -9.27 -5.57
C GLU A 77 -5.59 -9.77 -4.43
N PRO A 78 -6.12 -10.15 -3.26
CA PRO A 78 -5.30 -10.59 -2.15
C PRO A 78 -4.58 -11.88 -2.52
N ARG A 79 -3.25 -11.85 -2.49
CA ARG A 79 -2.45 -13.07 -2.72
C ARG A 79 -2.74 -14.10 -1.64
N ARG A 80 -3.00 -15.34 -2.03
CA ARG A 80 -3.13 -16.43 -1.05
C ARG A 80 -1.77 -16.76 -0.46
N LEU A 81 -1.75 -16.94 0.85
CA LEU A 81 -0.57 -17.46 1.53
C LEU A 81 -0.41 -18.93 1.15
N VAL A 82 0.59 -19.24 0.32
CA VAL A 82 1.04 -20.62 0.13
C VAL A 82 2.06 -20.91 1.22
N ILE A 83 1.85 -22.00 1.95
CA ILE A 83 2.82 -22.54 2.91
C ILE A 83 3.99 -23.10 2.09
N ILE A 84 5.11 -22.39 2.07
CA ILE A 84 6.31 -22.83 1.37
C ILE A 84 7.02 -23.85 2.28
N PRO A 85 7.12 -25.14 1.89
CA PRO A 85 7.95 -26.09 2.62
C PRO A 85 9.39 -25.61 2.58
N ARG A 86 10.09 -25.75 3.71
CA ARG A 86 11.29 -25.02 4.12
C ARG A 86 12.58 -25.22 3.27
N HIS A 87 12.48 -25.57 1.99
CA HIS A 87 13.62 -25.84 1.10
C HIS A 87 13.50 -25.28 -0.33
N PHE A 88 12.60 -24.32 -0.59
CA PHE A 88 12.58 -23.59 -1.87
C PHE A 88 12.95 -22.12 -1.65
N VAL A 89 14.22 -21.80 -1.92
CA VAL A 89 14.68 -20.43 -2.15
C VAL A 89 14.05 -19.96 -3.46
N CYS A 90 13.19 -18.94 -3.40
CA CYS A 90 12.70 -18.28 -4.59
C CYS A 90 13.83 -17.38 -5.13
N VAL A 91 14.57 -17.88 -6.13
CA VAL A 91 15.36 -17.03 -7.03
C VAL A 91 14.38 -16.52 -8.09
N GLY A 92 13.81 -15.35 -7.84
CA GLY A 92 12.86 -14.73 -8.75
C GLY A 92 12.68 -13.26 -8.39
N THR A 93 13.17 -12.38 -9.25
CA THR A 93 12.96 -10.94 -9.15
C THR A 93 11.48 -10.66 -9.34
N VAL A 94 10.75 -10.48 -8.24
CA VAL A 94 9.40 -9.89 -8.29
C VAL A 94 9.61 -8.38 -8.39
N SER A 95 9.57 -7.86 -9.60
CA SER A 95 9.57 -6.42 -9.85
C SER A 95 8.19 -5.86 -9.48
N VAL A 96 7.96 -5.62 -8.20
CA VAL A 96 7.10 -4.50 -7.80
C VAL A 96 8.03 -3.29 -7.84
N SER A 97 7.79 -2.35 -8.76
CA SER A 97 8.53 -1.08 -8.81
C SER A 97 8.23 -0.23 -7.57
N VAL A 98 8.80 -0.63 -6.44
CA VAL A 98 9.25 0.27 -5.39
C VAL A 98 10.75 0.10 -5.38
N THR A 99 11.45 0.97 -6.09
CA THR A 99 12.91 1.01 -6.12
C THR A 99 13.43 1.35 -4.73
N VAL A 100 13.60 0.33 -3.89
CA VAL A 100 14.51 0.38 -2.75
C VAL A 100 15.89 0.04 -3.32
N SER A 101 16.69 1.07 -3.56
CA SER A 101 18.08 0.93 -3.98
C SER A 101 18.90 0.31 -2.85
N LEU A 102 18.90 -1.02 -2.77
CA LEU A 102 19.88 -1.77 -2.02
C LEU A 102 21.04 -2.06 -2.96
N ARG A 103 22.14 -1.31 -2.78
CA ARG A 103 23.45 -1.61 -3.38
C ARG A 103 23.92 -2.98 -2.90
N CYS A 104 23.58 -4.04 -3.64
CA CYS A 104 24.24 -5.33 -3.51
C CYS A 104 25.64 -5.21 -4.11
N LYS A 105 26.66 -5.04 -3.25
CA LYS A 105 28.06 -5.24 -3.64
C LYS A 105 28.36 -6.74 -3.44
N ALA A 106 28.37 -7.50 -4.53
CA ALA A 106 28.86 -8.86 -4.52
C ALA A 106 30.36 -8.87 -4.15
N MET A 107 30.75 -9.64 -3.14
CA MET A 107 32.16 -10.03 -2.92
C MET A 107 32.26 -11.56 -2.94
N PRO A 108 33.17 -12.15 -3.73
CA PRO A 108 33.37 -13.59 -3.77
C PRO A 108 34.42 -14.02 -2.73
N HIS A 109 34.37 -15.31 -2.40
CA HIS A 109 35.34 -16.10 -1.63
C HIS A 109 35.38 -15.92 -0.09
N PHE A 110 34.83 -16.92 0.60
CA PHE A 110 35.48 -17.45 1.80
C PHE A 110 35.13 -18.95 1.95
N GLN A 111 36.12 -19.82 1.71
CA GLN A 111 36.06 -21.25 2.04
C GLN A 111 36.19 -21.42 3.57
N ILE A 112 35.46 -22.37 4.14
CA ILE A 112 35.69 -22.86 5.50
C ILE A 112 36.23 -24.29 5.39
N SER A 113 37.34 -24.50 6.09
CA SER A 113 37.98 -25.77 6.44
C SER A 113 37.06 -26.76 7.14
#